data_AF-W5JUW8-F1
#
_entry.id   AF-W5JUW8-F1
#
_cell.length_a   1.000
_cell.length_b   1.000
_cell.length_c   1.000
_cell.angle_alpha   90.00
_cell.angle_beta   90.00
_cell.angle_gamma   90.00
#
_symmetry.space_group_name_H-M   'P 1'
#
loop_
_entity.id
_entity.type
_entity.pdbx_description
1 polymer ?
#
loop_
_entity_poly.entity_id
_entity_poly.type
_entity_poly.pdbx_seq_one_letter_code
_entity_poly.pdbx_strand_id
1 'polypeptide(L)'
;MLRPEVVKQLTCPSVGLATSWTIKCKNVPCESLQEVRTGFRRELWPFAKGKIAKSDTKAKSLREQGNAAYSNAPNDPANALQLYNQAICMAEDDSEELALGYANRSAIYFNRKLYRECLQNIELAKRNPYPEQLRRKLSEREERCRKALEKAGEKESPEVAPGTSPSHCSLKPCLEMTADECSIRTSRDLSVGEKVLLERPFVLVLEAEVAYARCDYCGACNEHNLRPCKHCTAVMYCSEECQEQALQRYHQFECEIIDDLQLLYRGPKATRVLQVALRLFWLGILLYLEAPEQFVKRLETPEELAQFRDPFALEPSDYLLHLLASFSEEEPHEAAQDQTAMTGKCVNQFLTILTYVVAVEENESLSRRLVGLPGTEKLHHLLYQLIFHSDKLADYNLPDATGYYPFTRLLSHSCAPNSERIKHDLQTIIVVKRPIAKHQPITIAYRDGLTTERMIKSKRQETCQKEHHIKECVCEGCLADYPVLEKIEKDETLEAELETIRNSTSAEQRKAGLADFLQRHDSVYPKRELYEAWALYRPFVTDDL
;
A
#
# COMPACT_ATOMS: atom_id res chain seq x y z
N MET A 1 -21.26 16.90 21.44
CA MET A 1 -20.79 16.78 20.04
C MET A 1 -19.99 18.03 19.72
N LEU A 2 -18.90 17.88 18.98
CA LEU A 2 -18.02 19.00 18.63
C LEU A 2 -18.74 19.94 17.67
N ARG A 3 -18.54 21.26 17.84
CA ARG A 3 -19.08 22.24 16.88
C ARG A 3 -18.33 22.11 15.54
N PRO A 4 -18.97 22.39 14.38
CA PRO A 4 -18.33 22.29 13.07
C PRO A 4 -16.99 23.02 12.96
N GLU A 5 -16.86 24.18 13.60
CA GLU A 5 -15.64 24.99 13.60
C GLU A 5 -14.48 24.29 14.33
N VAL A 6 -14.78 23.55 15.41
CA VAL A 6 -13.79 22.80 16.18
C VAL A 6 -13.27 21.62 15.38
N VAL A 7 -14.14 20.94 14.63
CA VAL A 7 -13.74 19.78 13.83
C VAL A 7 -12.85 20.19 12.66
N LYS A 8 -13.09 21.35 12.04
CA LYS A 8 -12.19 21.90 11.01
C LYS A 8 -10.76 22.11 11.53
N GLN A 9 -10.61 22.35 12.83
CA GLN A 9 -9.31 22.53 13.51
C GLN A 9 -8.68 21.21 13.94
N LEU A 10 -9.41 20.08 13.94
CA LEU A 10 -8.85 18.79 14.32
C LEU A 10 -7.83 18.31 13.28
N THR A 11 -6.66 17.91 13.73
CA THR A 11 -5.64 17.28 12.88
C THR A 11 -6.13 15.98 12.27
N CYS A 12 -6.88 15.20 13.07
CA CYS A 12 -7.57 13.99 12.64
C CYS A 12 -9.08 14.07 12.91
N PRO A 13 -9.89 14.55 11.94
CA PRO A 13 -11.33 14.69 12.11
C PRO A 13 -12.00 13.37 12.47
N SER A 14 -11.85 12.31 11.67
CA SER A 14 -12.49 11.00 11.91
C SER A 14 -12.29 10.48 13.34
N VAL A 15 -11.04 10.41 13.80
CA VAL A 15 -10.70 9.92 15.16
C VAL A 15 -11.18 10.89 16.25
N GLY A 16 -11.09 12.20 16.03
CA GLY A 16 -11.58 13.18 17.00
C GLY A 16 -13.10 13.15 17.16
N LEU A 17 -13.85 12.92 16.07
CA LEU A 17 -15.29 12.73 16.12
C LEU A 17 -15.64 11.44 16.88
N ALA A 18 -14.96 10.34 16.57
CA ALA A 18 -15.18 9.05 17.22
C ALA A 18 -14.87 9.10 18.72
N THR A 19 -13.78 9.76 19.11
CA THR A 19 -13.43 9.99 20.52
C THR A 19 -14.49 10.83 21.23
N SER A 20 -14.96 11.92 20.61
CA SER A 20 -16.02 12.76 21.20
C SER A 20 -17.34 12.00 21.39
N TRP A 21 -17.70 11.15 20.43
CA TRP A 21 -18.87 10.29 20.53
C TRP A 21 -18.70 9.25 21.64
N THR A 22 -17.54 8.60 21.71
CA THR A 22 -17.22 7.58 22.72
C THR A 22 -17.32 8.13 24.15
N ILE A 23 -16.83 9.35 24.38
CA ILE A 23 -16.96 10.04 25.67
C ILE A 23 -18.44 10.32 26.01
N LYS A 24 -19.25 10.71 25.02
CA LYS A 24 -20.70 10.93 25.22
C LYS A 24 -21.41 9.63 25.61
N CYS A 25 -21.00 8.50 25.04
CA CYS A 25 -21.49 7.17 25.38
C CYS A 25 -20.89 6.62 26.69
N LYS A 26 -20.13 7.43 27.45
CA LYS A 26 -19.44 7.05 28.69
C LYS A 26 -18.51 5.83 28.52
N ASN A 27 -17.92 5.67 27.34
CA ASN A 27 -17.08 4.52 26.96
C ASN A 27 -17.83 3.16 26.97
N VAL A 28 -19.16 3.19 26.86
CA VAL A 28 -20.00 1.99 26.72
C VAL A 28 -20.31 1.79 25.23
N PRO A 29 -19.92 0.66 24.61
CA PRO A 29 -20.25 0.38 23.23
C PRO A 29 -21.74 0.11 23.08
N CYS A 30 -22.30 0.47 21.93
CA CYS A 30 -23.67 0.10 21.60
C CYS A 30 -23.77 -1.40 21.34
N GLU A 31 -24.95 -1.97 21.57
CA GLU A 31 -25.20 -3.40 21.36
C GLU A 31 -25.17 -3.75 19.87
N SER A 32 -25.50 -2.78 18.99
CA SER A 32 -25.46 -2.95 17.54
C SER A 32 -25.01 -1.70 16.79
N LEU A 33 -24.58 -1.88 15.53
CA LEU A 33 -24.32 -0.78 14.61
C LEU A 33 -25.59 0.02 14.30
N GLN A 34 -26.77 -0.62 14.36
CA GLN A 34 -28.05 0.03 14.13
C GLN A 34 -28.38 1.06 15.21
N GLU A 35 -28.03 0.79 16.47
CA GLU A 35 -28.15 1.76 17.56
C GLU A 35 -27.25 2.97 17.33
N VAL A 36 -26.00 2.74 16.92
CA VAL A 36 -25.07 3.82 16.57
C VAL A 36 -25.64 4.65 15.42
N ARG A 37 -26.17 4.00 14.38
CA ARG A 37 -26.79 4.67 13.22
C ARG A 37 -28.04 5.48 13.61
N THR A 38 -28.86 4.98 14.52
CA THR A 38 -30.06 5.67 15.03
C THR A 38 -29.69 6.91 15.85
N GLY A 39 -28.62 6.82 16.66
CA GLY A 39 -28.07 7.94 17.41
C GLY A 39 -27.21 8.89 16.56
N PHE A 40 -26.83 8.50 15.34
CA PHE A 40 -26.03 9.29 14.43
C PHE A 40 -26.86 10.41 13.80
N ARG A 41 -26.39 11.64 13.92
CA ARG A 41 -27.07 12.86 13.46
C ARG A 41 -26.14 13.57 12.50
N ARG A 42 -26.28 13.31 11.20
CA ARG A 42 -25.36 13.78 10.16
C ARG A 42 -25.18 15.30 10.17
N GLU A 43 -26.23 16.05 10.50
CA GLU A 43 -26.22 17.50 10.64
C GLU A 43 -25.33 18.04 11.77
N LEU A 44 -24.95 17.19 12.73
CA LEU A 44 -24.09 17.54 13.86
C LEU A 44 -22.62 17.18 13.65
N TRP A 45 -22.27 16.47 12.58
CA TRP A 45 -20.92 15.97 12.32
C TRP A 45 -20.44 16.46 10.95
N PRO A 46 -19.40 17.30 10.92
CA PRO A 46 -19.22 18.26 9.86
C PRO A 46 -18.47 17.59 8.73
N PHE A 47 -18.98 17.69 7.52
CA PHE A 47 -18.61 18.67 6.50
C PHE A 47 -19.80 18.71 5.53
N ALA A 48 -20.08 19.86 4.91
CA ALA A 48 -21.05 19.86 3.81
C ALA A 48 -20.43 19.04 2.69
N LYS A 49 -21.17 18.06 2.15
CA LYS A 49 -20.74 17.30 0.97
C LYS A 49 -20.29 18.32 -0.07
N GLY A 50 -19.02 18.27 -0.41
CA GLY A 50 -18.35 19.32 -1.15
C GLY A 50 -17.42 18.70 -2.16
N LYS A 51 -17.62 19.03 -3.42
CA LYS A 51 -16.72 18.63 -4.50
C LYS A 51 -15.94 19.84 -4.96
N ILE A 52 -14.61 19.75 -4.93
CA ILE A 52 -13.73 20.77 -5.48
C ILE A 52 -13.80 20.66 -7.00
N ALA A 53 -14.40 21.68 -7.62
CA ALA A 53 -14.40 21.80 -9.06
C ALA A 53 -12.98 22.13 -9.57
N LYS A 54 -12.64 21.52 -10.71
CA LYS A 54 -11.53 21.97 -11.56
C LYS A 54 -11.72 23.45 -11.90
N SER A 55 -10.61 24.17 -12.03
CA SER A 55 -10.59 25.61 -12.25
C SER A 55 -9.31 26.05 -12.94
N ASP A 56 -9.45 26.59 -14.15
CA ASP A 56 -8.32 27.12 -14.91
C ASP A 56 -7.59 28.26 -14.19
N THR A 57 -8.31 29.10 -13.45
CA THR A 57 -7.69 30.16 -12.63
C THR A 57 -6.73 29.58 -11.57
N LYS A 58 -7.13 28.50 -10.89
CA LYS A 58 -6.26 27.82 -9.92
C LYS A 58 -5.14 27.06 -10.62
N ALA A 59 -5.45 26.38 -11.73
CA ALA A 59 -4.46 25.66 -12.54
C ALA A 59 -3.35 26.59 -13.04
N LYS A 60 -3.71 27.78 -13.53
CA LYS A 60 -2.78 28.83 -13.93
C LYS A 60 -1.85 29.24 -12.79
N SER A 61 -2.42 29.50 -11.60
CA SER A 61 -1.62 29.87 -10.43
C SER A 61 -0.62 28.77 -10.04
N LEU A 62 -1.04 27.51 -10.06
CA LEU A 62 -0.15 26.36 -9.78
C LEU A 62 0.94 26.21 -10.86
N ARG A 63 0.58 26.41 -12.14
CA ARG A 63 1.53 26.38 -13.25
C ARG A 63 2.57 27.49 -13.15
N GLU A 64 2.16 28.70 -12.77
CA GLU A 64 3.06 29.83 -12.54
C GLU A 64 4.01 29.56 -11.36
N GLN A 65 3.52 28.93 -10.28
CA GLN A 65 4.38 28.45 -9.19
C GLN A 65 5.37 27.39 -9.69
N GLY A 66 4.95 26.46 -10.55
CA GLY A 66 5.84 25.50 -11.21
C GLY A 66 6.92 26.17 -12.05
N ASN A 67 6.57 27.23 -12.80
CA ASN A 67 7.55 28.03 -13.55
C ASN A 67 8.59 28.66 -12.63
N ALA A 68 8.16 29.25 -11.51
CA ALA A 68 9.05 29.84 -10.52
C ALA A 68 9.96 28.80 -9.87
N ALA A 69 9.41 27.65 -9.47
CA ALA A 69 10.16 26.53 -8.90
C ALA A 69 11.25 26.03 -9.86
N TYR A 70 10.91 25.83 -11.14
CA TYR A 70 11.88 25.40 -12.15
C TYR A 70 12.97 26.46 -12.42
N SER A 71 12.60 27.74 -12.38
CA SER A 71 13.55 28.84 -12.58
C SER A 71 14.55 28.93 -11.42
N ASN A 72 14.12 28.64 -10.20
CA ASN A 72 14.95 28.64 -9.00
C ASN A 72 15.88 27.40 -8.93
N ALA A 73 15.39 26.23 -9.32
CA ALA A 73 16.13 24.97 -9.22
C ALA A 73 16.03 24.11 -10.51
N PRO A 74 16.64 24.56 -11.62
CA PRO A 74 16.48 23.86 -12.91
C PRO A 74 17.13 22.46 -12.94
N ASN A 75 18.09 22.21 -12.05
CA ASN A 75 18.77 20.92 -11.92
C ASN A 75 18.04 19.92 -11.01
N ASP A 76 17.03 20.37 -10.24
CA ASP A 76 16.18 19.53 -9.39
C ASP A 76 14.70 19.84 -9.67
N PRO A 77 14.15 19.34 -10.78
CA PRO A 77 12.82 19.72 -11.24
C PRO A 77 11.68 18.98 -10.54
N ALA A 78 11.93 18.14 -9.53
CA ALA A 78 10.89 17.31 -8.91
C ALA A 78 9.71 18.15 -8.39
N ASN A 79 10.01 19.23 -7.65
CA ASN A 79 8.99 20.16 -7.16
C ASN A 79 8.23 20.86 -8.30
N ALA A 80 8.93 21.29 -9.35
CA ALA A 80 8.30 21.91 -10.51
C ALA A 80 7.36 20.95 -11.25
N LEU A 81 7.79 19.70 -11.44
CA LEU A 81 6.98 18.64 -12.04
C LEU A 81 5.74 18.33 -11.21
N GLN A 82 5.87 18.28 -9.87
CA GLN A 82 4.73 18.08 -8.97
C GLN A 82 3.73 19.25 -9.05
N LEU A 83 4.20 20.49 -9.09
CA LEU A 83 3.35 21.68 -9.29
C LEU A 83 2.66 21.69 -10.65
N TYR A 84 3.34 21.26 -11.71
CA TYR A 84 2.71 21.08 -13.03
C TYR A 84 1.66 19.96 -13.02
N ASN A 85 1.91 18.85 -12.32
CA ASN A 85 0.94 17.78 -12.14
C ASN A 85 -0.31 18.26 -11.39
N GLN A 86 -0.12 19.05 -10.32
CA GLN A 86 -1.22 19.71 -9.63
C GLN A 86 -2.00 20.65 -10.55
N ALA A 87 -1.30 21.46 -11.35
CA ALA A 87 -1.95 22.35 -12.32
C ALA A 87 -2.77 21.58 -13.36
N ILE A 88 -2.19 20.53 -13.95
CA ILE A 88 -2.85 19.64 -14.92
C ILE A 88 -4.07 18.95 -14.30
N CYS A 89 -3.98 18.50 -13.04
CA CYS A 89 -5.10 17.88 -12.33
C CYS A 89 -6.21 18.87 -11.98
N MET A 90 -5.86 20.13 -11.71
CA MET A 90 -6.81 21.21 -11.41
C MET A 90 -7.43 21.85 -12.66
N ALA A 91 -6.80 21.76 -13.82
CA ALA A 91 -7.29 22.37 -15.06
C ALA A 91 -8.61 21.74 -15.53
N GLU A 92 -9.44 22.55 -16.18
CA GLU A 92 -10.66 22.09 -16.84
C GLU A 92 -10.29 21.24 -18.07
N ASP A 93 -11.17 20.29 -18.42
CA ASP A 93 -10.97 19.47 -19.61
C ASP A 93 -11.08 20.34 -20.87
N ASP A 94 -10.28 20.02 -21.90
CA ASP A 94 -10.24 20.77 -23.16
C ASP A 94 -9.92 22.27 -22.99
N SER A 95 -9.06 22.63 -22.03
CA SER A 95 -8.69 24.03 -21.75
C SER A 95 -7.28 24.42 -22.20
N GLU A 96 -7.08 25.73 -22.39
CA GLU A 96 -5.76 26.29 -22.70
C GLU A 96 -4.77 26.03 -21.57
N GLU A 97 -5.21 26.14 -20.30
CA GLU A 97 -4.34 25.92 -19.14
C GLU A 97 -3.90 24.46 -19.01
N LEU A 98 -4.77 23.50 -19.37
CA LEU A 98 -4.40 22.09 -19.47
C LEU A 98 -3.31 21.88 -20.54
N ALA A 99 -3.49 22.47 -21.72
CA ALA A 99 -2.53 22.40 -22.82
C ALA A 99 -1.16 23.01 -22.42
N LEU A 100 -1.19 24.17 -21.76
CA LEU A 100 0.00 24.85 -21.26
C LEU A 100 0.71 24.03 -20.17
N GLY A 101 -0.02 23.38 -19.26
CA GLY A 101 0.55 22.48 -18.25
C GLY A 101 1.39 21.37 -18.87
N TYR A 102 0.85 20.65 -19.87
CA TYR A 102 1.59 19.62 -20.61
C TYR A 102 2.80 20.20 -21.38
N ALA A 103 2.65 21.37 -22.00
CA ALA A 103 3.74 22.02 -22.71
C ALA A 103 4.88 22.50 -21.79
N ASN A 104 4.56 22.94 -20.58
CA ASN A 104 5.54 23.27 -19.54
C ASN A 104 6.28 22.01 -19.06
N ARG A 105 5.54 20.93 -18.78
CA ARG A 105 6.12 19.64 -18.36
C ARG A 105 7.05 19.04 -19.42
N SER A 106 6.65 19.08 -20.71
CA SER A 106 7.52 18.61 -21.81
C SER A 106 8.83 19.42 -21.94
N ALA A 107 8.87 20.67 -21.47
CA ALA A 107 10.11 21.46 -21.49
C ALA A 107 11.16 20.87 -20.54
N ILE A 108 10.73 20.44 -19.36
CA ILE A 108 11.59 19.79 -18.37
C ILE A 108 12.11 18.46 -18.94
N TYR A 109 11.22 17.62 -19.49
CA TYR A 109 11.63 16.34 -20.07
C TYR A 109 12.64 16.52 -21.22
N PHE A 110 12.43 17.53 -22.07
CA PHE A 110 13.40 17.87 -23.11
C PHE A 110 14.79 18.20 -22.54
N ASN A 111 14.85 19.04 -21.51
CA ASN A 111 16.11 19.44 -20.88
C ASN A 111 16.80 18.28 -20.16
N ARG A 112 16.02 17.32 -19.62
CA ARG A 112 16.53 16.08 -19.02
C ARG A 112 16.84 14.97 -20.03
N LYS A 113 16.69 15.21 -21.33
CA LYS A 113 16.87 14.23 -22.42
C LYS A 113 15.90 13.03 -22.35
N LEU A 114 14.78 13.20 -21.65
CA LEU A 114 13.66 12.25 -21.59
C LEU A 114 12.77 12.50 -22.82
N TYR A 115 13.28 12.14 -24.00
CA TYR A 115 12.68 12.55 -25.27
C TYR A 115 11.33 11.87 -25.54
N ARG A 116 11.11 10.65 -25.04
CA ARG A 116 9.83 9.92 -25.22
C ARG A 116 8.71 10.57 -24.40
N GLU A 117 8.98 10.84 -23.13
CA GLU A 117 8.08 11.54 -22.20
C GLU A 117 7.80 12.96 -22.70
N CYS A 118 8.82 13.63 -23.26
CA CYS A 118 8.66 14.92 -23.91
C CYS A 118 7.65 14.85 -25.07
N LEU A 119 7.82 13.90 -26.00
CA LEU A 119 6.91 13.73 -27.14
C LEU A 119 5.48 13.39 -26.72
N GLN A 120 5.31 12.51 -25.73
CA GLN A 120 3.98 12.19 -25.17
C GLN A 120 3.28 13.44 -24.62
N ASN A 121 4.01 14.31 -23.92
CA ASN A 121 3.45 15.55 -23.38
C ASN A 121 3.19 16.60 -24.45
N ILE A 122 3.99 16.66 -25.51
CA ILE A 122 3.72 17.52 -26.66
C ILE A 122 2.41 17.10 -27.35
N GLU A 123 2.20 15.79 -27.52
CA GLU A 123 0.97 15.25 -28.10
C GLU A 123 -0.25 15.58 -27.22
N LEU A 124 -0.15 15.40 -25.90
CA LEU A 124 -1.19 15.80 -24.96
C LEU A 124 -1.48 17.31 -25.01
N ALA A 125 -0.45 18.15 -25.15
CA ALA A 125 -0.64 19.59 -25.30
C ALA A 125 -1.38 19.95 -26.61
N LYS A 126 -1.06 19.28 -27.72
CA LYS A 126 -1.67 19.52 -29.03
C LYS A 126 -3.13 19.09 -29.14
N ARG A 127 -3.54 18.09 -28.34
CA ARG A 127 -4.93 17.61 -28.29
C ARG A 127 -5.90 18.58 -27.59
N ASN A 128 -5.38 19.59 -26.91
CA ASN A 128 -6.14 20.63 -26.20
C ASN A 128 -5.93 21.99 -26.88
N PRO A 129 -6.70 23.04 -26.52
CA PRO A 129 -6.58 24.37 -27.13
C PRO A 129 -5.23 25.04 -26.82
N TYR A 130 -4.21 24.76 -27.64
CA TYR A 130 -2.87 25.31 -27.43
C TYR A 130 -2.67 26.66 -28.17
N PRO A 131 -2.13 27.70 -27.51
CA PRO A 131 -2.03 29.04 -28.09
C PRO A 131 -1.19 29.09 -29.37
N GLU A 132 -1.73 29.71 -30.43
CA GLU A 132 -1.09 29.76 -31.76
C GLU A 132 0.31 30.35 -31.72
N GLN A 133 0.50 31.43 -30.97
CA GLN A 133 1.78 32.12 -30.82
C GLN A 133 2.87 31.25 -30.18
N LEU A 134 2.51 30.18 -29.47
CA LEU A 134 3.45 29.25 -28.85
C LEU A 134 3.68 27.97 -29.67
N ARG A 135 2.85 27.69 -30.69
CA ARG A 135 2.92 26.44 -31.50
C ARG A 135 4.28 26.22 -32.14
N ARG A 136 4.94 27.29 -32.60
CA ARG A 136 6.29 27.21 -33.18
C ARG A 136 7.29 26.63 -32.18
N LYS A 137 7.30 27.13 -30.93
CA LYS A 137 8.22 26.65 -29.87
C LYS A 137 7.99 25.17 -29.54
N LEU A 138 6.73 24.76 -29.51
CA LEU A 138 6.37 23.36 -29.23
C LEU A 138 6.82 22.43 -30.38
N SER A 139 6.58 22.84 -31.63
CA SER A 139 6.97 22.07 -32.82
C SER A 139 8.49 21.95 -32.98
N GLU A 140 9.23 23.01 -32.68
CA GLU A 140 10.71 22.97 -32.68
C GLU A 140 11.26 21.99 -31.65
N ARG A 141 10.63 21.91 -30.47
CA ARG A 141 11.00 20.93 -29.43
C ARG A 141 10.75 19.50 -29.90
N GLU A 142 9.58 19.26 -30.49
CA GLU A 142 9.18 17.96 -31.03
C GLU A 142 10.16 17.44 -32.09
N GLU A 143 10.51 18.28 -33.06
CA GLU A 143 11.46 17.97 -34.11
C GLU A 143 12.85 17.61 -33.56
N ARG A 144 13.29 18.35 -32.54
CA ARG A 144 14.57 18.08 -31.85
C ARG A 144 14.53 16.76 -31.09
N CYS A 145 13.41 16.40 -30.47
CA CYS A 145 13.24 15.09 -29.83
C CYS A 145 13.33 13.95 -30.84
N ARG A 146 12.60 14.06 -31.97
CA ARG A 146 12.62 13.02 -33.02
C ARG A 146 14.03 12.79 -33.57
N LYS A 147 14.74 13.86 -33.93
CA LYS A 147 16.14 13.79 -34.37
C LYS A 147 17.08 13.15 -33.34
N ALA A 148 16.86 13.43 -32.05
CA ALA A 148 17.68 12.86 -30.99
C ALA A 148 17.45 11.34 -30.83
N LEU A 149 16.19 10.89 -30.91
CA LEU A 149 15.83 9.47 -30.86
C LEU A 149 16.34 8.70 -32.10
N GLU A 150 16.16 9.27 -33.29
CA GLU A 150 16.71 8.70 -34.54
C GLU A 150 18.23 8.52 -34.46
N LYS A 151 18.94 9.55 -33.97
CA LYS A 151 20.41 9.48 -33.79
C LYS A 151 20.82 8.43 -32.76
N ALA A 152 20.01 8.18 -31.73
CA ALA A 152 20.27 7.16 -30.73
C ALA A 152 20.05 5.73 -31.26
N GLY A 153 19.56 5.56 -32.49
CA GLY A 153 19.20 4.25 -33.04
C GLY A 153 18.00 3.63 -32.33
N GLU A 154 17.28 4.41 -31.52
CA GLU A 154 16.02 4.01 -30.93
C GLU A 154 14.96 4.06 -32.03
N LYS A 155 14.61 2.90 -32.59
CA LYS A 155 13.36 2.79 -33.35
C LYS A 155 12.21 3.22 -32.44
N GLU A 156 11.13 3.74 -33.02
CA GLU A 156 9.82 3.74 -32.35
C GLU A 156 9.57 2.30 -31.89
N SER A 157 9.85 2.01 -30.62
CA SER A 157 9.41 0.77 -30.00
C SER A 157 7.89 0.76 -30.10
N PRO A 158 7.26 -0.41 -30.27
CA PRO A 158 5.81 -0.51 -30.21
C PRO A 158 5.36 0.19 -28.93
N GLU A 159 4.19 0.84 -28.97
CA GLU A 159 3.40 1.07 -27.77
C GLU A 159 3.63 -0.11 -26.83
N VAL A 160 4.06 0.17 -25.59
CA VAL A 160 4.15 -0.85 -24.53
C VAL A 160 2.93 -1.74 -24.70
N ALA A 161 3.15 -3.01 -25.07
CA ALA A 161 2.06 -3.87 -25.50
C ALA A 161 0.91 -3.74 -24.49
N PRO A 162 -0.29 -3.34 -24.91
CA PRO A 162 -1.41 -3.34 -24.00
C PRO A 162 -1.67 -4.79 -23.66
N GLY A 163 -1.47 -5.20 -22.40
CA GLY A 163 -1.93 -6.52 -21.97
C GLY A 163 -1.08 -7.36 -21.03
N THR A 164 -0.05 -6.84 -20.38
CA THR A 164 0.38 -7.45 -19.13
C THR A 164 0.55 -6.39 -18.09
N SER A 165 -0.55 -6.08 -17.38
CA SER A 165 -0.46 -5.51 -16.04
C SER A 165 0.61 -6.31 -15.31
N PRO A 166 1.65 -5.68 -14.74
CA PRO A 166 2.58 -6.41 -13.90
C PRO A 166 1.75 -7.12 -12.84
N SER A 167 1.81 -8.45 -12.79
CA SER A 167 1.13 -9.21 -11.73
C SER A 167 1.48 -8.57 -10.39
N HIS A 168 0.47 -8.31 -9.55
CA HIS A 168 0.69 -7.72 -8.24
C HIS A 168 1.60 -8.61 -7.37
N CYS A 169 1.74 -9.89 -7.70
CA CYS A 169 2.66 -10.80 -7.05
C CYS A 169 3.39 -11.73 -8.05
N SER A 170 4.60 -12.14 -7.68
CA SER A 170 5.31 -13.29 -8.25
C SER A 170 5.64 -14.25 -7.11
N LEU A 171 5.00 -15.41 -7.14
CA LEU A 171 5.07 -16.43 -6.10
C LEU A 171 5.87 -17.61 -6.61
N LYS A 172 6.79 -18.15 -5.80
CA LYS A 172 7.38 -19.44 -6.14
C LYS A 172 6.33 -20.55 -6.03
N PRO A 173 6.23 -21.48 -7.01
CA PRO A 173 5.23 -22.56 -6.98
C PRO A 173 5.32 -23.52 -5.80
N CYS A 174 6.40 -23.46 -5.03
CA CYS A 174 6.58 -24.29 -3.84
C CYS A 174 5.95 -23.69 -2.58
N LEU A 175 5.41 -22.47 -2.63
CA LEU A 175 4.71 -21.88 -1.50
C LEU A 175 3.31 -22.51 -1.36
N GLU A 176 2.97 -22.89 -0.13
CA GLU A 176 1.66 -23.44 0.22
C GLU A 176 1.26 -22.99 1.63
N MET A 177 -0.04 -23.04 1.94
CA MET A 177 -0.52 -22.80 3.29
C MET A 177 -0.06 -23.91 4.26
N THR A 178 0.15 -23.55 5.52
CA THR A 178 0.32 -24.53 6.61
C THR A 178 -0.98 -25.30 6.84
N ALA A 179 -0.88 -26.45 7.52
CA ALA A 179 -2.04 -27.33 7.75
C ALA A 179 -3.13 -26.70 8.64
N ASP A 180 -2.76 -25.70 9.46
CA ASP A 180 -3.67 -24.87 10.24
C ASP A 180 -4.18 -23.65 9.46
N GLU A 181 -3.78 -23.49 8.19
CA GLU A 181 -4.18 -22.39 7.29
C GLU A 181 -3.88 -20.98 7.83
N CYS A 182 -2.93 -20.87 8.76
CA CYS A 182 -2.57 -19.61 9.41
C CYS A 182 -1.27 -18.98 8.87
N SER A 183 -0.47 -19.71 8.09
CA SER A 183 0.82 -19.22 7.60
C SER A 183 1.30 -19.88 6.29
N ILE A 184 2.41 -19.37 5.74
CA ILE A 184 3.04 -19.91 4.52
C ILE A 184 4.19 -20.85 4.87
N ARG A 185 4.24 -22.02 4.21
CA ARG A 185 5.37 -22.97 4.23
C ARG A 185 5.83 -23.34 2.82
N THR A 186 6.88 -24.14 2.72
CA THR A 186 7.42 -24.63 1.45
C THR A 186 7.17 -26.12 1.21
N SER A 187 6.90 -26.53 -0.03
CA SER A 187 6.75 -27.93 -0.45
C SER A 187 8.05 -28.59 -0.91
N ARG A 188 9.18 -27.87 -0.87
CA ARG A 188 10.55 -28.38 -1.10
C ARG A 188 11.58 -27.65 -0.24
N ASP A 189 12.81 -28.14 -0.22
CA ASP A 189 13.92 -27.41 0.39
C ASP A 189 14.18 -26.11 -0.37
N LEU A 190 14.46 -25.03 0.36
CA LEU A 190 14.84 -23.72 -0.17
C LEU A 190 16.27 -23.38 0.27
N SER A 191 17.05 -22.88 -0.68
CA SER A 191 18.44 -22.48 -0.47
C SER A 191 18.58 -20.99 -0.15
N VAL A 192 19.68 -20.64 0.52
CA VAL A 192 20.03 -19.25 0.82
C VAL A 192 20.10 -18.40 -0.45
N GLY A 193 19.53 -17.19 -0.38
CA GLY A 193 19.47 -16.23 -1.48
C GLY A 193 18.28 -16.41 -2.43
N GLU A 194 17.50 -17.49 -2.29
CA GLU A 194 16.28 -17.67 -3.06
C GLU A 194 15.25 -16.56 -2.74
N LYS A 195 14.80 -15.82 -3.76
CA LYS A 195 13.64 -14.93 -3.68
C LYS A 195 12.37 -15.78 -3.84
N VAL A 196 11.48 -15.79 -2.85
CA VAL A 196 10.32 -16.71 -2.81
C VAL A 196 8.98 -16.02 -3.04
N LEU A 197 8.88 -14.74 -2.67
CA LEU A 197 7.69 -13.90 -2.80
C LEU A 197 8.14 -12.51 -3.21
N LEU A 198 7.63 -12.00 -4.35
CA LEU A 198 7.74 -10.60 -4.74
C LEU A 198 6.32 -10.05 -4.84
N GLU A 199 5.98 -9.04 -4.05
CA GLU A 199 4.60 -8.58 -3.92
C GLU A 199 4.53 -7.06 -3.89
N ARG A 200 3.67 -6.51 -4.74
CA ARG A 200 3.23 -5.11 -4.73
C ARG A 200 1.89 -5.02 -3.98
N PRO A 201 1.58 -3.85 -3.39
CA PRO A 201 0.32 -3.70 -2.67
C PRO A 201 -0.85 -3.94 -3.63
N PHE A 202 -1.75 -4.85 -3.26
CA PHE A 202 -2.97 -5.15 -4.02
C PHE A 202 -3.98 -4.00 -3.95
N VAL A 203 -4.01 -3.30 -2.81
CA VAL A 203 -4.69 -2.04 -2.59
C VAL A 203 -3.69 -1.07 -1.98
N LEU A 204 -3.63 0.15 -2.50
CA LEU A 204 -2.72 1.20 -2.07
C LEU A 204 -3.53 2.44 -1.68
N VAL A 205 -3.04 3.25 -0.74
CA VAL A 205 -3.47 4.64 -0.51
C VAL A 205 -2.22 5.49 -0.34
N LEU A 206 -2.10 6.55 -1.13
CA LEU A 206 -0.97 7.46 -1.08
C LEU A 206 -1.11 8.49 0.05
N GLU A 207 0.02 8.96 0.58
CA GLU A 207 0.03 10.18 1.38
C GLU A 207 -0.26 11.42 0.50
N ALA A 208 -0.85 12.45 1.12
CA ALA A 208 -1.33 13.63 0.39
C ALA A 208 -0.18 14.39 -0.29
N GLU A 209 1.00 14.36 0.33
CA GLU A 209 2.22 15.00 -0.12
C GLU A 209 2.74 14.44 -1.44
N VAL A 210 2.41 13.18 -1.77
CA VAL A 210 2.89 12.49 -2.98
C VAL A 210 1.80 12.20 -4.01
N ALA A 211 0.55 12.63 -3.77
CA ALA A 211 -0.60 12.37 -4.64
C ALA A 211 -0.41 12.83 -6.10
N TYR A 212 0.46 13.82 -6.32
CA TYR A 212 0.80 14.36 -7.65
C TYR A 212 2.20 13.97 -8.13
N ALA A 213 2.91 13.15 -7.36
CA ALA A 213 4.22 12.60 -7.70
C ALA A 213 4.12 11.11 -8.04
N ARG A 214 3.08 10.41 -7.60
CA ARG A 214 2.91 8.96 -7.72
C ARG A 214 1.54 8.59 -8.28
N CYS A 215 1.46 7.47 -8.98
CA CYS A 215 0.20 6.91 -9.47
C CYS A 215 -0.69 6.43 -8.32
N ASP A 216 -1.97 6.82 -8.30
CA ASP A 216 -2.92 6.44 -7.25
C ASP A 216 -3.27 4.93 -7.23
N TYR A 217 -3.03 4.22 -8.34
CA TYR A 217 -3.26 2.78 -8.44
C TYR A 217 -2.03 1.96 -8.06
N CYS A 218 -0.93 2.09 -8.82
CA CYS A 218 0.27 1.25 -8.64
C CYS A 218 1.37 1.90 -7.81
N GLY A 219 1.23 3.19 -7.48
CA GLY A 219 2.20 3.96 -6.71
C GLY A 219 3.50 4.29 -7.44
N ALA A 220 3.65 3.97 -8.73
CA ALA A 220 4.83 4.33 -9.49
C ALA A 220 4.96 5.85 -9.68
N CYS A 221 6.17 6.39 -9.55
CA CYS A 221 6.43 7.82 -9.80
C CYS A 221 6.34 8.20 -11.29
N ASN A 222 6.71 7.27 -12.18
CA ASN A 222 6.69 7.44 -13.64
C ASN A 222 7.34 8.73 -14.15
N GLU A 223 8.47 9.16 -13.56
CA GLU A 223 9.11 10.46 -13.85
C GLU A 223 8.15 11.66 -13.77
N HIS A 224 7.13 11.59 -12.90
CA HIS A 224 6.02 12.55 -12.80
C HIS A 224 5.16 12.66 -14.08
N ASN A 225 5.31 11.78 -15.07
CA ASN A 225 4.53 11.77 -16.30
C ASN A 225 3.17 11.11 -16.05
N LEU A 226 2.35 11.76 -15.22
CA LEU A 226 1.07 11.26 -14.76
C LEU A 226 -0.09 11.92 -15.51
N ARG A 227 -1.22 11.22 -15.57
CA ARG A 227 -2.48 11.63 -16.21
C ARG A 227 -3.53 11.86 -15.13
N PRO A 228 -4.22 13.00 -15.12
CA PRO A 228 -5.19 13.30 -14.07
C PRO A 228 -6.50 12.51 -14.27
N CYS A 229 -7.25 12.33 -13.18
CA CYS A 229 -8.68 12.04 -13.32
C CYS A 229 -9.39 13.23 -14.00
N LYS A 230 -10.38 12.93 -14.84
CA LYS A 230 -11.21 13.94 -15.52
C LYS A 230 -12.27 14.55 -14.60
N HIS A 231 -12.64 13.86 -13.52
CA HIS A 231 -13.81 14.23 -12.71
C HIS A 231 -13.47 14.80 -11.33
N CYS A 232 -12.28 14.56 -10.79
CA CYS A 232 -11.82 15.10 -9.52
C CYS A 232 -10.45 15.77 -9.69
N THR A 233 -10.01 16.46 -8.63
CA THR A 233 -8.74 17.19 -8.60
C THR A 233 -7.68 16.48 -7.76
N ALA A 234 -7.90 15.22 -7.37
CA ALA A 234 -7.21 14.60 -6.25
C ALA A 234 -6.21 13.49 -6.63
N VAL A 235 -6.37 12.83 -7.78
CA VAL A 235 -5.58 11.64 -8.14
C VAL A 235 -5.09 11.67 -9.58
N MET A 236 -3.96 10.99 -9.81
CA MET A 236 -3.35 10.84 -11.12
C MET A 236 -2.83 9.42 -11.34
N TYR A 237 -2.63 9.03 -12.60
CA TYR A 237 -2.27 7.67 -13.01
C TYR A 237 -1.08 7.66 -13.98
N CYS A 238 -0.23 6.63 -13.93
CA CYS A 238 0.91 6.52 -14.85
C CYS A 238 0.53 6.02 -16.25
N SER A 239 -0.60 5.32 -16.38
CA SER A 239 -1.09 4.75 -17.64
C SER A 239 -2.63 4.76 -17.69
N GLU A 240 -3.19 4.60 -18.89
CA GLU A 240 -4.63 4.42 -19.10
C GLU A 240 -5.11 3.14 -18.40
N GLU A 241 -4.34 2.06 -18.49
CA GLU A 241 -4.58 0.82 -17.75
C GLU A 241 -4.69 1.04 -16.23
N CYS A 242 -3.77 1.78 -15.60
CA CYS A 242 -3.86 2.07 -14.17
C CYS A 242 -5.11 2.90 -13.81
N GLN A 243 -5.50 3.82 -14.70
CA GLN A 243 -6.71 4.62 -14.53
C GLN A 243 -7.97 3.75 -14.63
N GLU A 244 -8.03 2.85 -15.61
CA GLU A 244 -9.13 1.91 -15.79
C GLU A 244 -9.24 0.92 -14.63
N GLN A 245 -8.11 0.35 -14.20
CA GLN A 245 -8.06 -0.57 -13.06
C GLN A 245 -8.53 0.10 -11.76
N ALA A 246 -8.10 1.34 -11.49
CA ALA A 246 -8.60 2.09 -10.34
C ALA A 246 -10.11 2.34 -10.45
N LEU A 247 -10.60 2.76 -11.62
CA LEU A 247 -12.02 3.02 -11.88
C LEU A 247 -12.87 1.77 -11.65
N GLN A 248 -12.46 0.63 -12.23
CA GLN A 248 -13.17 -0.65 -12.12
C GLN A 248 -13.21 -1.18 -10.68
N ARG A 249 -12.23 -0.84 -9.83
CA ARG A 249 -12.08 -1.40 -8.49
C ARG A 249 -12.66 -0.54 -7.38
N TYR A 250 -12.34 0.75 -7.35
CA TYR A 250 -12.72 1.61 -6.22
C TYR A 250 -13.01 3.06 -6.62
N HIS A 251 -12.31 3.58 -7.64
CA HIS A 251 -12.39 4.99 -7.99
C HIS A 251 -13.75 5.40 -8.55
N GLN A 252 -14.53 4.46 -9.12
CA GLN A 252 -15.93 4.71 -9.51
C GLN A 252 -16.81 5.19 -8.33
N PHE A 253 -16.49 4.76 -7.10
CA PHE A 253 -17.19 5.18 -5.89
C PHE A 253 -16.43 6.30 -5.18
N GLU A 254 -15.10 6.20 -5.14
CA GLU A 254 -14.22 7.15 -4.44
C GLU A 254 -14.30 8.55 -5.05
N CYS A 255 -14.38 8.66 -6.38
CA CYS A 255 -14.27 9.94 -7.09
C CYS A 255 -15.34 10.96 -6.70
N GLU A 256 -16.55 10.53 -6.36
CA GLU A 256 -17.66 11.42 -5.99
C GLU A 256 -17.41 12.12 -4.65
N ILE A 257 -16.75 11.42 -3.73
CA ILE A 257 -16.62 11.80 -2.32
C ILE A 257 -15.16 12.04 -1.90
N ILE A 258 -14.21 12.05 -2.85
CA ILE A 258 -12.78 12.01 -2.55
C ILE A 258 -12.33 13.19 -1.67
N ASP A 259 -12.94 14.36 -1.82
CA ASP A 259 -12.67 15.54 -1.01
C ASP A 259 -13.14 15.37 0.44
N ASP A 260 -14.30 14.72 0.64
CA ASP A 260 -14.79 14.34 1.97
C ASP A 260 -13.83 13.35 2.64
N LEU A 261 -13.32 12.37 1.88
CA LEU A 261 -12.35 11.38 2.40
C LEU A 261 -11.01 12.00 2.76
N GLN A 262 -10.48 12.90 1.92
CA GLN A 262 -9.24 13.62 2.20
C GLN A 262 -9.33 14.40 3.52
N LEU A 263 -10.51 14.96 3.79
CA LEU A 263 -10.77 15.70 5.01
C LEU A 263 -10.99 14.79 6.22
N LEU A 264 -11.79 13.73 6.08
CA LEU A 264 -12.07 12.77 7.15
C LEU A 264 -10.82 12.03 7.63
N TYR A 265 -9.98 11.59 6.69
CA TYR A 265 -8.76 10.84 6.96
C TYR A 265 -7.50 11.70 6.99
N ARG A 266 -7.64 13.03 7.01
CA ARG A 266 -6.53 13.94 7.34
C ARG A 266 -5.92 13.54 8.69
N GLY A 267 -4.61 13.68 8.83
CA GLY A 267 -3.91 13.46 10.09
C GLY A 267 -2.73 12.50 9.94
N PRO A 268 -2.36 11.78 11.02
CA PRO A 268 -1.21 10.90 10.99
C PRO A 268 -1.48 9.72 10.08
N LYS A 269 -0.43 9.23 9.42
CA LYS A 269 -0.45 8.10 8.49
C LYS A 269 -1.29 6.88 8.89
N ALA A 270 -1.36 6.54 10.18
CA ALA A 270 -2.20 5.45 10.68
C ALA A 270 -3.68 5.59 10.27
N THR A 271 -4.18 6.80 10.00
CA THR A 271 -5.56 7.03 9.51
C THR A 271 -5.78 6.52 8.09
N ARG A 272 -4.73 6.38 7.26
CA ARG A 272 -4.81 5.86 5.89
C ARG A 272 -5.22 4.40 5.83
N VAL A 273 -5.00 3.65 6.89
CA VAL A 273 -5.47 2.27 7.01
C VAL A 273 -7.00 2.21 6.90
N LEU A 274 -7.73 3.21 7.42
CA LEU A 274 -9.19 3.29 7.27
C LEU A 274 -9.60 3.50 5.80
N GLN A 275 -8.80 4.23 5.02
CA GLN A 275 -9.04 4.40 3.59
C GLN A 275 -8.68 3.15 2.79
N VAL A 276 -7.68 2.36 3.22
CA VAL A 276 -7.42 1.02 2.66
C VAL A 276 -8.59 0.09 2.95
N ALA A 277 -9.11 0.08 4.18
CA ALA A 277 -10.31 -0.67 4.56
C ALA A 277 -11.51 -0.25 3.71
N LEU A 278 -11.66 1.04 3.40
CA LEU A 278 -12.72 1.53 2.52
C LEU A 278 -12.57 1.07 1.06
N ARG A 279 -11.34 1.08 0.51
CA ARG A 279 -11.08 0.55 -0.84
C ARG A 279 -11.35 -0.97 -0.89
N LEU A 280 -10.98 -1.73 0.15
CA LEU A 280 -11.33 -3.15 0.28
C LEU A 280 -12.85 -3.37 0.40
N PHE A 281 -13.53 -2.53 1.17
CA PHE A 281 -15.00 -2.57 1.28
C PHE A 281 -15.66 -2.39 -0.09
N TRP A 282 -15.19 -1.46 -0.92
CA TRP A 282 -15.72 -1.29 -2.27
C TRP A 282 -15.45 -2.47 -3.21
N LEU A 283 -14.35 -3.21 -3.04
CA LEU A 283 -14.19 -4.49 -3.75
C LEU A 283 -15.28 -5.49 -3.33
N GLY A 284 -15.64 -5.51 -2.04
CA GLY A 284 -16.75 -6.32 -1.53
C GLY A 284 -18.10 -5.88 -2.06
N ILE A 285 -18.30 -4.58 -2.20
CA ILE A 285 -19.49 -4.03 -2.86
C ILE A 285 -19.58 -4.49 -4.31
N LEU A 286 -18.47 -4.58 -5.05
CA LEU A 286 -18.50 -5.10 -6.42
C LEU A 286 -18.90 -6.57 -6.46
N LEU A 287 -18.33 -7.41 -5.58
CA LEU A 287 -18.73 -8.82 -5.45
C LEU A 287 -20.21 -8.97 -5.05
N TYR A 288 -20.68 -8.10 -4.15
CA TYR A 288 -22.09 -8.05 -3.74
C TYR A 288 -23.01 -7.65 -4.90
N LEU A 289 -22.64 -6.63 -5.67
CA LEU A 289 -23.45 -6.17 -6.80
C LEU A 289 -23.51 -7.18 -7.95
N GLU A 290 -22.50 -8.07 -8.06
CA GLU A 290 -22.49 -9.17 -9.02
C GLU A 290 -23.40 -10.32 -8.60
N ALA A 291 -23.38 -10.71 -7.31
CA ALA A 291 -24.19 -11.82 -6.78
C ALA A 291 -24.70 -11.54 -5.36
N PRO A 292 -25.76 -10.72 -5.18
CA PRO A 292 -26.20 -10.23 -3.87
C PRO A 292 -26.54 -11.34 -2.87
N GLU A 293 -27.37 -12.30 -3.26
CA GLU A 293 -27.82 -13.37 -2.37
C GLU A 293 -26.65 -14.29 -1.97
N GLN A 294 -25.78 -14.63 -2.93
CA GLN A 294 -24.62 -15.49 -2.65
C GLN A 294 -23.61 -14.77 -1.76
N PHE A 295 -23.36 -13.48 -1.99
CA PHE A 295 -22.44 -12.70 -1.18
C PHE A 295 -22.94 -12.58 0.26
N VAL A 296 -24.23 -12.26 0.45
CA VAL A 296 -24.84 -12.22 1.80
C VAL A 296 -24.75 -13.58 2.48
N LYS A 297 -25.04 -14.67 1.77
CA LYS A 297 -24.90 -16.03 2.30
C LYS A 297 -23.47 -16.31 2.79
N ARG A 298 -22.45 -15.90 2.03
CA ARG A 298 -21.04 -16.00 2.43
C ARG A 298 -20.76 -15.24 3.72
N LEU A 299 -21.25 -14.01 3.85
CA LEU A 299 -21.06 -13.21 5.07
C LEU A 299 -21.71 -13.83 6.32
N GLU A 300 -22.79 -14.59 6.14
CA GLU A 300 -23.54 -15.19 7.26
C GLU A 300 -23.09 -16.61 7.61
N THR A 301 -22.36 -17.29 6.72
CA THR A 301 -22.06 -18.72 6.84
C THR A 301 -20.54 -18.94 6.82
N PRO A 302 -19.89 -19.18 7.97
CA PRO A 302 -18.45 -19.42 8.04
C PRO A 302 -17.96 -20.54 7.11
N GLU A 303 -18.77 -21.58 6.90
CA GLU A 303 -18.46 -22.70 6.01
C GLU A 303 -18.36 -22.27 4.54
N GLU A 304 -19.18 -21.30 4.12
CA GLU A 304 -19.10 -20.73 2.76
C GLU A 304 -17.85 -19.86 2.58
N LEU A 305 -17.32 -19.26 3.65
CA LEU A 305 -16.06 -18.52 3.61
C LEU A 305 -14.84 -19.44 3.70
N ALA A 306 -14.97 -20.63 4.32
CA ALA A 306 -13.86 -21.56 4.50
C ALA A 306 -13.20 -21.98 3.17
N GLN A 307 -13.94 -22.02 2.07
CA GLN A 307 -13.39 -22.33 0.74
C GLN A 307 -12.40 -21.28 0.20
N PHE A 308 -12.36 -20.08 0.78
CA PHE A 308 -11.46 -18.99 0.39
C PHE A 308 -10.21 -18.88 1.27
N ARG A 309 -9.96 -19.84 2.17
CA ARG A 309 -8.83 -19.76 3.12
C ARG A 309 -7.47 -19.89 2.46
N ASP A 310 -7.36 -20.58 1.33
CA ASP A 310 -6.11 -20.69 0.57
C ASP A 310 -6.05 -19.62 -0.53
N PRO A 311 -5.26 -18.54 -0.37
CA PRO A 311 -5.16 -17.47 -1.36
C PRO A 311 -4.35 -17.87 -2.59
N PHE A 312 -3.56 -18.96 -2.56
CA PHE A 312 -2.79 -19.43 -3.71
C PHE A 312 -3.69 -20.04 -4.79
N ALA A 313 -4.90 -20.46 -4.41
CA ALA A 313 -5.90 -21.03 -5.30
C ALA A 313 -6.92 -20.00 -5.83
N LEU A 314 -6.80 -18.73 -5.43
CA LEU A 314 -7.77 -17.68 -5.73
C LEU A 314 -7.35 -16.76 -6.86
N GLU A 315 -8.36 -16.27 -7.58
CA GLU A 315 -8.21 -15.11 -8.43
C GLU A 315 -8.12 -13.83 -7.58
N PRO A 316 -7.45 -12.76 -8.06
CA PRO A 316 -7.28 -11.54 -7.27
C PRO A 316 -8.60 -10.88 -6.82
N SER A 317 -9.70 -11.07 -7.54
CA SER A 317 -11.04 -10.60 -7.15
C SER A 317 -11.53 -11.19 -5.83
N ASP A 318 -11.08 -12.40 -5.48
CA ASP A 318 -11.56 -13.14 -4.32
C ASP A 318 -10.68 -12.98 -3.07
N TYR A 319 -9.58 -12.23 -3.14
CA TYR A 319 -8.71 -11.99 -1.98
C TYR A 319 -9.42 -11.31 -0.81
N LEU A 320 -10.48 -10.53 -1.07
CA LEU A 320 -11.31 -10.02 0.01
C LEU A 320 -12.02 -11.16 0.76
N LEU A 321 -12.50 -12.19 0.07
CA LEU A 321 -13.17 -13.33 0.70
C LEU A 321 -12.18 -14.13 1.54
N HIS A 322 -10.94 -14.30 1.08
CA HIS A 322 -9.84 -14.85 1.87
C HIS A 322 -9.60 -14.05 3.16
N LEU A 323 -9.54 -12.73 3.04
CA LEU A 323 -9.37 -11.83 4.16
C LEU A 323 -10.51 -11.96 5.19
N LEU A 324 -11.76 -12.02 4.73
CA LEU A 324 -12.93 -12.20 5.59
C LEU A 324 -12.95 -13.59 6.27
N ALA A 325 -12.57 -14.63 5.54
CA ALA A 325 -12.43 -15.98 6.11
C ALA A 325 -11.45 -16.00 7.27
N SER A 326 -10.34 -15.24 7.15
CA SER A 326 -9.34 -15.08 8.21
C SER A 326 -9.83 -14.31 9.44
N PHE A 327 -10.88 -13.47 9.32
CA PHE A 327 -11.45 -12.73 10.45
C PHE A 327 -12.41 -13.56 11.29
N SER A 328 -13.10 -14.52 10.67
CA SER A 328 -14.14 -15.34 11.32
C SER A 328 -13.63 -16.17 12.51
N GLU A 329 -12.32 -16.41 12.59
CA GLU A 329 -11.68 -17.11 13.72
C GLU A 329 -11.42 -16.22 14.94
N GLU A 330 -11.46 -14.89 14.75
CA GLU A 330 -11.12 -13.91 15.77
C GLU A 330 -12.36 -13.23 16.38
N GLU A 331 -13.55 -13.85 16.29
CA GLU A 331 -14.74 -13.28 16.90
C GLU A 331 -14.48 -12.92 18.38
N PRO A 332 -14.97 -11.75 18.82
CA PRO A 332 -14.59 -11.15 20.09
C PRO A 332 -15.21 -11.91 21.27
N HIS A 333 -14.61 -13.05 21.63
CA HIS A 333 -14.87 -13.68 22.91
C HIS A 333 -14.18 -12.87 24.02
N GLU A 334 -15.01 -12.10 24.74
CA GLU A 334 -14.84 -11.80 26.16
C GLU A 334 -13.59 -11.00 26.59
N ALA A 335 -13.38 -9.81 26.01
CA ALA A 335 -12.64 -8.74 26.70
C ALA A 335 -13.59 -7.77 27.44
N ALA A 336 -14.70 -8.29 27.99
CA ALA A 336 -15.78 -7.50 28.59
C ALA A 336 -15.40 -6.75 29.90
N GLN A 337 -14.12 -6.79 30.31
CA GLN A 337 -13.64 -6.13 31.54
C GLN A 337 -12.52 -5.11 31.31
N ASP A 338 -11.98 -4.98 30.09
CA ASP A 338 -10.96 -3.96 29.79
C ASP A 338 -11.60 -2.69 29.19
N GLN A 339 -11.47 -1.58 29.92
CA GLN A 339 -11.95 -0.26 29.50
C GLN A 339 -11.34 0.20 28.16
N THR A 340 -10.10 -0.22 27.86
CA THR A 340 -9.41 0.11 26.61
C THR A 340 -10.06 -0.59 25.42
N ALA A 341 -10.35 -1.89 25.57
CA ALA A 341 -11.05 -2.68 24.55
C ALA A 341 -12.46 -2.14 24.26
N MET A 342 -13.19 -1.71 25.30
CA MET A 342 -14.51 -1.10 25.14
C MET A 342 -14.47 0.23 24.40
N THR A 343 -13.48 1.06 24.72
CA THR A 343 -13.24 2.35 24.04
C THR A 343 -12.93 2.12 22.56
N GLY A 344 -12.04 1.16 22.24
CA GLY A 344 -11.72 0.78 20.87
C GLY A 344 -12.96 0.30 20.09
N LYS A 345 -13.80 -0.55 20.72
CA LYS A 345 -15.07 -1.00 20.13
C LYS A 345 -16.00 0.16 19.81
N CYS A 346 -16.17 1.11 20.72
CA CYS A 346 -16.98 2.32 20.51
C CYS A 346 -16.48 3.14 19.32
N VAL A 347 -15.17 3.39 19.28
CA VAL A 347 -14.52 4.15 18.22
C VAL A 347 -14.75 3.46 16.86
N ASN A 348 -14.53 2.14 16.78
CA ASN A 348 -14.71 1.39 15.54
C ASN A 348 -16.17 1.37 15.07
N GLN A 349 -17.14 1.21 15.99
CA GLN A 349 -18.57 1.27 15.66
C GLN A 349 -18.95 2.65 15.09
N PHE A 350 -18.49 3.74 15.71
CA PHE A 350 -18.76 5.09 15.20
C PHE A 350 -18.09 5.36 13.87
N LEU A 351 -16.81 5.01 13.72
CA LEU A 351 -16.07 5.16 12.46
C LEU A 351 -16.74 4.40 11.32
N THR A 352 -17.28 3.21 11.62
CA THR A 352 -18.05 2.42 10.65
C THR A 352 -19.27 3.17 10.17
N ILE A 353 -20.11 3.67 11.09
CA ILE A 353 -21.32 4.40 10.71
C ILE A 353 -20.99 5.71 9.98
N LEU A 354 -20.02 6.48 10.46
CA LEU A 354 -19.57 7.70 9.80
C LEU A 354 -19.11 7.40 8.36
N THR A 355 -18.27 6.38 8.19
CA THR A 355 -17.74 5.99 6.88
C THR A 355 -18.85 5.47 5.98
N TYR A 356 -19.77 4.65 6.49
CA TYR A 356 -20.87 4.11 5.70
C TYR A 356 -21.83 5.20 5.20
N VAL A 357 -22.20 6.14 6.08
CA VAL A 357 -23.06 7.27 5.68
C VAL A 357 -22.44 8.02 4.51
N VAL A 358 -21.14 8.34 4.58
CA VAL A 358 -20.45 9.09 3.52
C VAL A 358 -20.23 8.23 2.27
N ALA A 359 -19.77 6.99 2.43
CA ALA A 359 -19.33 6.15 1.33
C ALA A 359 -20.46 5.40 0.60
N VAL A 360 -21.61 5.22 1.25
CA VAL A 360 -22.73 4.43 0.74
C VAL A 360 -24.00 5.26 0.65
N GLU A 361 -24.46 5.86 1.77
CA GLU A 361 -25.76 6.54 1.80
C GLU A 361 -25.74 7.89 1.05
N GLU A 362 -24.68 8.69 1.24
CA GLU A 362 -24.50 9.99 0.58
C GLU A 362 -23.81 9.88 -0.78
N ASN A 363 -23.24 8.72 -1.08
CA ASN A 363 -22.63 8.43 -2.38
C ASN A 363 -23.74 8.08 -3.37
N GLU A 364 -24.11 9.02 -4.23
CA GLU A 364 -25.22 8.85 -5.17
C GLU A 364 -24.93 7.77 -6.21
N SER A 365 -23.67 7.65 -6.63
CA SER A 365 -23.24 6.62 -7.58
C SER A 365 -23.42 5.20 -7.05
N LEU A 366 -23.31 5.01 -5.73
CA LEU A 366 -23.47 3.71 -5.07
C LEU A 366 -24.88 3.48 -4.54
N SER A 367 -25.43 4.42 -3.77
CA SER A 367 -26.76 4.28 -3.14
C SER A 367 -27.85 3.87 -4.14
N ARG A 368 -27.87 4.45 -5.34
CA ARG A 368 -28.84 4.12 -6.40
C ARG A 368 -28.73 2.68 -6.89
N ARG A 369 -27.52 2.10 -6.88
CA ARG A 369 -27.26 0.71 -7.30
C ARG A 369 -27.69 -0.32 -6.25
N LEU A 370 -27.83 0.10 -5.00
CA LEU A 370 -28.23 -0.78 -3.89
C LEU A 370 -29.76 -0.85 -3.69
N VAL A 371 -30.53 0.03 -4.34
CA VAL A 371 -31.99 0.08 -4.19
C VAL A 371 -32.62 -1.24 -4.64
N GLY A 372 -33.33 -1.89 -3.72
CA GLY A 372 -34.07 -3.13 -3.99
C GLY A 372 -33.24 -4.42 -3.92
N LEU A 373 -31.92 -4.33 -3.64
CA LEU A 373 -31.09 -5.50 -3.45
C LEU A 373 -31.25 -6.09 -2.03
N PRO A 374 -31.20 -7.43 -1.87
CA PRO A 374 -31.38 -8.08 -0.57
C PRO A 374 -30.13 -7.97 0.30
N GLY A 375 -30.31 -7.94 1.63
CA GLY A 375 -29.20 -8.02 2.59
C GLY A 375 -28.29 -6.79 2.65
N THR A 376 -28.74 -5.63 2.16
CA THR A 376 -27.95 -4.38 2.21
C THR A 376 -27.59 -3.95 3.64
N GLU A 377 -28.40 -4.34 4.63
CA GLU A 377 -28.12 -4.08 6.04
C GLU A 377 -26.84 -4.77 6.55
N LYS A 378 -26.40 -5.84 5.87
CA LYS A 378 -25.16 -6.58 6.19
C LYS A 378 -23.89 -5.85 5.74
N LEU A 379 -24.01 -4.89 4.82
CA LEU A 379 -22.85 -4.14 4.32
C LEU A 379 -22.20 -3.30 5.43
N HIS A 380 -22.96 -2.83 6.42
CA HIS A 380 -22.39 -2.21 7.62
C HIS A 380 -21.49 -3.17 8.41
N HIS A 381 -21.87 -4.45 8.49
CA HIS A 381 -21.10 -5.46 9.21
C HIS A 381 -19.79 -5.77 8.48
N LEU A 382 -19.83 -5.90 7.15
CA LEU A 382 -18.63 -6.02 6.32
C LEU A 382 -17.65 -4.86 6.58
N LEU A 383 -18.14 -3.61 6.53
CA LEU A 383 -17.30 -2.45 6.80
C LEU A 383 -16.76 -2.44 8.23
N TYR A 384 -17.57 -2.85 9.21
CA TYR A 384 -17.15 -2.97 10.60
C TYR A 384 -16.01 -3.97 10.78
N GLN A 385 -16.09 -5.15 10.16
CA GLN A 385 -15.02 -6.14 10.21
C GLN A 385 -13.71 -5.55 9.65
N LEU A 386 -13.77 -4.88 8.50
CA LEU A 386 -12.59 -4.24 7.90
C LEU A 386 -12.00 -3.13 8.78
N ILE A 387 -12.84 -2.30 9.41
CA ILE A 387 -12.36 -1.24 10.31
C ILE A 387 -11.81 -1.82 11.61
N PHE A 388 -12.47 -2.85 12.14
CA PHE A 388 -12.09 -3.47 13.41
C PHE A 388 -10.72 -4.15 13.34
N HIS A 389 -10.43 -4.86 12.24
CA HIS A 389 -9.15 -5.52 11.99
C HIS A 389 -8.14 -4.65 11.23
N SER A 390 -8.37 -3.34 11.16
CA SER A 390 -7.57 -2.42 10.33
C SER A 390 -6.08 -2.43 10.66
N ASP A 391 -5.72 -2.58 11.93
CA ASP A 391 -4.36 -2.77 12.44
C ASP A 391 -3.62 -3.95 11.78
N LYS A 392 -4.35 -5.01 11.43
CA LYS A 392 -3.83 -6.21 10.76
C LYS A 392 -3.99 -6.14 9.23
N LEU A 393 -4.74 -5.18 8.70
CA LEU A 393 -5.00 -5.08 7.27
C LEU A 393 -3.77 -4.62 6.49
N ALA A 394 -3.23 -3.45 6.83
CA ALA A 394 -2.32 -2.75 5.94
C ALA A 394 -0.93 -2.53 6.53
N ASP A 395 0.09 -2.58 5.68
CA ASP A 395 1.42 -2.12 6.03
C ASP A 395 1.50 -0.60 5.84
N TYR A 396 1.57 0.13 6.95
CA TYR A 396 1.76 1.58 7.00
C TYR A 396 3.25 1.99 7.13
N ASN A 397 4.20 1.04 7.09
CA ASN A 397 5.64 1.34 7.13
C ASN A 397 6.25 1.66 5.74
N LEU A 398 5.44 1.99 4.73
CA LEU A 398 5.92 2.38 3.39
C LEU A 398 6.08 3.90 3.31
N PRO A 399 7.26 4.52 3.15
CA PRO A 399 7.45 5.97 3.32
C PRO A 399 6.28 6.87 2.86
N ASP A 400 5.82 6.67 1.63
CA ASP A 400 4.86 7.56 0.96
C ASP A 400 3.44 6.98 0.83
N ALA A 401 3.15 5.83 1.45
CA ALA A 401 1.87 5.15 1.25
C ALA A 401 1.47 4.20 2.40
N THR A 402 0.26 3.67 2.31
CA THR A 402 -0.25 2.56 3.12
C THR A 402 -0.87 1.53 2.17
N GLY A 403 -0.54 0.25 2.33
CA GLY A 403 -0.94 -0.78 1.35
C GLY A 403 -1.32 -2.13 1.97
N TYR A 404 -2.22 -2.83 1.29
CA TYR A 404 -2.63 -4.20 1.60
C TYR A 404 -1.84 -5.21 0.77
N TYR A 405 -1.21 -6.17 1.43
CA TYR A 405 -0.38 -7.23 0.83
C TYR A 405 -0.98 -8.59 1.19
N PRO A 406 -1.80 -9.21 0.32
CA PRO A 406 -2.48 -10.48 0.58
C PRO A 406 -1.57 -11.60 1.09
N PHE A 407 -0.35 -11.73 0.56
CA PHE A 407 0.53 -12.87 0.86
C PHE A 407 1.55 -12.56 1.95
N THR A 408 2.19 -11.39 1.92
CA THR A 408 3.20 -11.00 2.91
C THR A 408 2.64 -11.03 4.33
N ARG A 409 1.36 -10.67 4.52
CA ARG A 409 0.69 -10.69 5.84
C ARG A 409 0.57 -12.10 6.45
N LEU A 410 0.68 -13.15 5.65
CA LEU A 410 0.56 -14.55 6.07
C LEU A 410 1.89 -15.14 6.54
N LEU A 411 2.99 -14.41 6.40
CA LEU A 411 4.29 -14.87 6.90
C LEU A 411 4.29 -14.76 8.43
N SER A 412 4.71 -15.82 9.11
CA SER A 412 4.78 -15.80 10.58
C SER A 412 5.99 -15.05 11.10
N HIS A 413 5.86 -14.53 12.31
CA HIS A 413 6.98 -13.93 13.02
C HIS A 413 7.99 -14.98 13.51
N SER A 414 9.27 -14.68 13.42
CA SER A 414 10.32 -15.28 14.25
C SER A 414 11.34 -14.22 14.66
N CYS A 415 11.78 -14.26 15.92
CA CYS A 415 12.92 -13.48 16.42
C CYS A 415 14.26 -14.00 15.84
N ALA A 416 14.30 -15.21 15.34
CA ALA A 416 15.42 -15.81 14.61
C ALA A 416 14.93 -16.24 13.21
N PRO A 417 14.57 -15.29 12.33
CA PRO A 417 13.84 -15.61 11.11
C PRO A 417 14.71 -16.39 10.11
N ASN A 418 14.08 -17.22 9.28
CA ASN A 418 14.78 -17.90 8.18
C ASN A 418 14.76 -17.10 6.87
N SER A 419 13.94 -16.04 6.79
CA SER A 419 13.85 -15.14 5.66
C SER A 419 13.92 -13.68 6.08
N GLU A 420 14.39 -12.81 5.18
CA GLU A 420 14.36 -11.36 5.33
C GLU A 420 13.33 -10.75 4.38
N ARG A 421 12.55 -9.79 4.92
CA ARG A 421 11.67 -8.93 4.12
C ARG A 421 12.46 -7.71 3.64
N ILE A 422 12.74 -7.65 2.35
CA ILE A 422 13.39 -6.51 1.69
C ILE A 422 12.32 -5.66 1.01
N LYS A 423 12.38 -4.34 1.20
CA LYS A 423 11.50 -3.39 0.53
C LYS A 423 12.28 -2.69 -0.58
N HIS A 424 11.77 -2.75 -1.81
CA HIS A 424 12.25 -1.96 -2.93
C HIS A 424 11.10 -1.10 -3.48
N ASP A 425 11.18 0.20 -3.25
CA ASP A 425 10.06 1.14 -3.43
C ASP A 425 8.79 0.66 -2.68
N LEU A 426 7.71 0.32 -3.38
CA LEU A 426 6.49 -0.24 -2.81
C LEU A 426 6.43 -1.77 -2.87
N GLN A 427 7.42 -2.43 -3.49
CA GLN A 427 7.47 -3.87 -3.59
C GLN A 427 8.12 -4.49 -2.34
N THR A 428 7.46 -5.52 -1.81
CA THR A 428 8.00 -6.41 -0.78
C THR A 428 8.62 -7.63 -1.44
N ILE A 429 9.81 -8.02 -0.99
CA ILE A 429 10.55 -9.15 -1.51
C ILE A 429 11.03 -10.00 -0.35
N ILE A 430 10.64 -11.28 -0.33
CA ILE A 430 11.06 -12.23 0.70
C ILE A 430 12.23 -13.03 0.16
N VAL A 431 13.37 -12.88 0.84
CA VAL A 431 14.61 -13.57 0.50
C VAL A 431 14.97 -14.54 1.60
N VAL A 432 15.26 -15.78 1.22
CA VAL A 432 15.71 -16.83 2.13
C VAL A 432 17.10 -16.48 2.65
N LYS A 433 17.24 -16.30 3.96
CA LYS A 433 18.52 -15.96 4.62
C LYS A 433 19.18 -17.13 5.34
N ARG A 434 18.40 -18.17 5.63
CA ARG A 434 18.82 -19.46 6.20
C ARG A 434 18.15 -20.57 5.39
N PRO A 435 18.77 -21.73 5.19
CA PRO A 435 18.14 -22.85 4.49
C PRO A 435 16.82 -23.24 5.16
N ILE A 436 15.81 -23.57 4.35
CA ILE A 436 14.47 -23.94 4.83
C ILE A 436 14.17 -25.33 4.30
N ALA A 437 13.95 -26.29 5.20
CA ALA A 437 13.61 -27.65 4.80
C ALA A 437 12.16 -27.73 4.31
N LYS A 438 11.88 -28.73 3.46
CA LYS A 438 10.52 -29.08 3.05
C LYS A 438 9.56 -29.13 4.25
N HIS A 439 8.38 -28.54 4.07
CA HIS A 439 7.30 -28.38 5.04
C HIS A 439 7.57 -27.43 6.21
N GLN A 440 8.74 -26.78 6.27
CA GLN A 440 8.96 -25.74 7.27
C GLN A 440 8.27 -24.41 6.90
N PRO A 441 7.77 -23.66 7.90
CA PRO A 441 7.19 -22.35 7.68
C PRO A 441 8.26 -21.33 7.26
N ILE A 442 7.85 -20.37 6.45
CA ILE A 442 8.67 -19.21 6.09
C ILE A 442 8.41 -18.12 7.14
N THR A 443 9.47 -17.67 7.81
CA THR A 443 9.38 -16.74 8.93
C THR A 443 10.18 -15.48 8.70
N ILE A 444 9.63 -14.34 9.14
CA ILE A 444 10.26 -13.02 9.05
C ILE A 444 10.24 -12.33 10.42
N ALA A 445 11.09 -11.32 10.60
CA ALA A 445 10.88 -10.36 11.68
C ALA A 445 9.80 -9.37 11.23
N TYR A 446 8.76 -9.14 12.06
CA TYR A 446 7.67 -8.20 11.71
C TYR A 446 8.11 -6.74 11.67
N ARG A 447 9.21 -6.43 12.35
CA ARG A 447 9.80 -5.10 12.39
C ARG A 447 11.32 -5.22 12.32
N ASP A 448 11.96 -4.26 11.65
CA ASP A 448 13.43 -4.14 11.72
C ASP A 448 13.87 -3.96 13.19
N GLY A 449 14.88 -4.72 13.59
CA GLY A 449 15.32 -4.75 14.98
C GLY A 449 14.67 -5.80 15.86
N LEU A 450 13.49 -6.35 15.50
CA LEU A 450 12.81 -7.38 16.30
C LEU A 450 13.43 -8.77 16.06
N THR A 451 14.72 -8.89 16.36
CA THR A 451 15.51 -10.11 16.18
C THR A 451 16.38 -10.37 17.40
N THR A 452 16.80 -11.63 17.55
CA THR A 452 17.77 -12.08 18.56
C THR A 452 19.06 -11.28 18.48
N GLU A 453 19.49 -10.93 17.28
CA GLU A 453 20.70 -10.15 16.99
C GLU A 453 20.75 -8.81 17.74
N ARG A 454 19.61 -8.11 17.84
CA ARG A 454 19.55 -6.71 18.26
C ARG A 454 18.85 -6.49 19.60
N MET A 455 18.01 -7.42 20.03
CA MET A 455 17.13 -7.22 21.19
C MET A 455 17.14 -8.42 22.13
N ILE A 456 17.22 -8.18 23.44
CA ILE A 456 17.10 -9.22 24.47
C ILE A 456 15.69 -9.81 24.51
N LYS A 457 15.55 -11.08 24.95
CA LYS A 457 14.28 -11.83 24.95
C LYS A 457 13.13 -11.09 25.62
N SER A 458 13.33 -10.53 26.80
CA SER A 458 12.28 -9.79 27.52
C SER A 458 11.72 -8.62 26.70
N LYS A 459 12.60 -7.87 26.02
CA LYS A 459 12.20 -6.77 25.16
C LYS A 459 11.52 -7.25 23.88
N ARG A 460 11.99 -8.36 23.28
CA ARG A 460 11.33 -8.97 22.11
C ARG A 460 9.90 -9.40 22.44
N GLN A 461 9.70 -10.07 23.58
CA GLN A 461 8.38 -10.48 24.07
C GLN A 461 7.47 -9.26 24.29
N GLU A 462 7.98 -8.22 24.97
CA GLU A 462 7.23 -6.98 25.20
C GLU A 462 6.81 -6.30 23.87
N THR A 463 7.71 -6.21 22.89
CA THR A 463 7.42 -5.62 21.58
C THR A 463 6.43 -6.48 20.78
N CYS A 464 6.60 -7.81 20.77
CA CYS A 464 5.65 -8.75 20.17
C CYS A 464 4.23 -8.57 20.72
N GLN A 465 4.10 -8.42 22.04
CA GLN A 465 2.82 -8.23 22.71
C GLN A 465 2.21 -6.86 22.37
N LYS A 466 3.00 -5.79 22.44
CA LYS A 466 2.51 -4.41 22.29
C LYS A 466 2.23 -3.99 20.85
N GLU A 467 3.07 -4.42 19.90
CA GLU A 467 3.04 -3.92 18.52
C GLU A 467 2.45 -4.93 17.54
N HIS A 468 2.37 -6.21 17.90
CA HIS A 468 1.97 -7.29 16.99
C HIS A 468 0.92 -8.24 17.56
N HIS A 469 0.38 -7.94 18.75
CA HIS A 469 -0.65 -8.75 19.43
C HIS A 469 -0.27 -10.22 19.67
N ILE A 470 1.03 -10.53 19.68
CA ILE A 470 1.54 -11.87 19.99
C ILE A 470 1.69 -11.95 21.52
N LYS A 471 0.75 -12.63 22.19
CA LYS A 471 0.73 -12.77 23.67
C LYS A 471 2.05 -13.34 24.20
N GLU A 472 2.53 -14.41 23.59
CA GLU A 472 3.82 -15.03 23.89
C GLU A 472 4.46 -15.54 22.60
N CYS A 473 5.66 -15.05 22.29
CA CYS A 473 6.40 -15.47 21.11
C CYS A 473 7.14 -16.79 21.40
N VAL A 474 6.72 -17.86 20.72
CA VAL A 474 7.28 -19.22 20.83
C VAL A 474 8.15 -19.62 19.63
N CYS A 475 8.75 -18.65 18.94
CA CYS A 475 9.67 -18.94 17.84
C CYS A 475 10.99 -19.58 18.33
N GLU A 476 11.75 -20.18 17.42
CA GLU A 476 13.07 -20.79 17.65
C GLU A 476 13.96 -19.94 18.59
N GLY A 477 14.15 -18.66 18.26
CA GLY A 477 15.01 -17.77 19.04
C GLY A 477 14.51 -17.42 20.44
N CYS A 478 13.20 -17.53 20.70
CA CYS A 478 12.63 -17.32 22.03
C CYS A 478 12.60 -18.62 22.85
N LEU A 479 12.29 -19.76 22.22
CA LEU A 479 12.30 -21.07 22.88
C LEU A 479 13.72 -21.48 23.30
N ALA A 480 14.70 -21.31 22.40
CA ALA A 480 16.10 -21.61 22.67
C ALA A 480 16.83 -20.51 23.46
N ASP A 481 16.14 -19.42 23.80
CA ASP A 481 16.68 -18.26 24.52
C ASP A 481 18.00 -17.73 23.95
N TYR A 482 18.02 -17.54 22.62
CA TYR A 482 19.24 -17.09 21.94
C TYR A 482 19.71 -15.73 22.48
N PRO A 483 21.02 -15.61 22.79
CA PRO A 483 21.59 -14.37 23.28
C PRO A 483 21.62 -13.30 22.18
N VAL A 484 21.79 -12.05 22.59
CA VAL A 484 22.08 -10.95 21.65
C VAL A 484 23.44 -11.14 20.99
N LEU A 485 23.59 -10.60 19.77
CA LEU A 485 24.80 -10.79 18.94
C LEU A 485 26.10 -10.49 19.69
N GLU A 486 26.10 -9.41 20.49
CA GLU A 486 27.26 -8.96 21.28
C GLU A 486 27.74 -9.97 22.33
N LYS A 487 26.86 -10.89 22.76
CA LYS A 487 27.15 -11.92 23.76
C LYS A 487 27.51 -13.27 23.14
N ILE A 488 27.47 -13.41 21.82
CA ILE A 488 27.87 -14.63 21.12
C ILE A 488 29.39 -14.62 20.98
N GLU A 489 30.04 -15.65 21.53
CA GLU A 489 31.49 -15.84 21.40
C GLU A 489 31.86 -16.11 19.93
N LYS A 490 33.04 -15.61 19.54
CA LYS A 490 33.58 -15.86 18.20
C LYS A 490 33.95 -17.32 18.03
N ASP A 491 33.73 -17.83 16.84
CA ASP A 491 34.17 -19.16 16.42
C ASP A 491 35.36 -19.02 15.49
N GLU A 492 36.57 -19.28 15.98
CA GLU A 492 37.82 -19.06 15.23
C GLU A 492 37.85 -19.81 13.90
N THR A 493 37.19 -20.97 13.82
CA THR A 493 37.15 -21.78 12.60
C THR A 493 36.25 -21.12 11.55
N LEU A 494 35.05 -20.70 11.95
CA LEU A 494 34.11 -20.02 11.06
C LEU A 494 34.64 -18.64 10.64
N GLU A 495 35.32 -17.92 11.53
CA GLU A 495 35.92 -16.61 11.23
C GLU A 495 37.01 -16.75 10.16
N ALA A 496 37.89 -17.75 10.28
CA ALA A 496 38.95 -17.98 9.30
C ALA A 496 38.39 -18.34 7.91
N GLU A 497 37.33 -19.15 7.85
CA GLU A 497 36.63 -19.48 6.60
C GLU A 497 35.96 -18.23 6.00
N LEU A 498 35.24 -17.45 6.81
CA LEU A 498 34.57 -16.24 6.36
C LEU A 498 35.56 -15.17 5.87
N GLU A 499 36.70 -15.00 6.54
CA GLU A 499 37.79 -14.12 6.09
C GLU A 499 38.38 -14.58 4.75
N THR A 500 38.51 -15.89 4.53
CA THR A 500 38.96 -16.41 3.24
C THR A 500 37.99 -16.02 2.12
N ILE A 501 36.68 -16.14 2.37
CA ILE A 501 35.64 -15.72 1.43
C ILE A 501 35.71 -14.21 1.21
N ARG A 502 35.81 -13.42 2.28
CA ARG A 502 35.89 -11.94 2.25
C ARG A 502 37.03 -11.43 1.38
N ASN A 503 38.18 -12.10 1.45
CA ASN A 503 39.40 -11.74 0.72
C ASN A 503 39.44 -12.23 -0.74
N SER A 504 38.40 -12.94 -1.21
CA SER A 504 38.31 -13.31 -2.63
C SER A 504 38.19 -12.07 -3.53
N THR A 505 38.95 -12.06 -4.63
CA THR A 505 39.03 -10.92 -5.57
C THR A 505 37.86 -10.87 -6.54
N SER A 506 37.13 -11.97 -6.77
CA SER A 506 35.97 -12.02 -7.65
C SER A 506 34.68 -11.79 -6.88
N ALA A 507 33.81 -10.91 -7.38
CA ALA A 507 32.49 -10.67 -6.80
C ALA A 507 31.60 -11.93 -6.86
N GLU A 508 31.69 -12.68 -7.96
CA GLU A 508 30.95 -13.93 -8.19
C GLU A 508 31.40 -15.03 -7.21
N GLN A 509 32.72 -15.17 -7.01
CA GLN A 509 33.26 -16.11 -6.03
C GLN A 509 32.85 -15.74 -4.60
N ARG A 510 32.88 -14.44 -4.24
CA ARG A 510 32.39 -13.95 -2.94
C ARG A 510 30.91 -14.26 -2.76
N LYS A 511 30.08 -13.96 -3.76
CA LYS A 511 28.63 -14.25 -3.75
C LYS A 511 28.38 -15.75 -3.53
N ALA A 512 29.02 -16.61 -4.31
CA ALA A 512 28.84 -18.05 -4.20
C ALA A 512 29.35 -18.60 -2.86
N GLY A 513 30.53 -18.15 -2.40
CA GLY A 513 31.11 -18.56 -1.13
C GLY A 513 30.28 -18.18 0.08
N LEU A 514 29.73 -16.96 0.11
CA LEU A 514 28.85 -16.51 1.20
C LEU A 514 27.53 -17.29 1.24
N ALA A 515 26.91 -17.57 0.08
CA ALA A 515 25.71 -18.38 0.01
C ALA A 515 25.95 -19.81 0.52
N ASP A 516 27.05 -20.44 0.09
CA ASP A 516 27.45 -21.78 0.53
C ASP A 516 27.79 -21.84 2.03
N PHE A 517 28.50 -20.84 2.54
CA PHE A 517 28.81 -20.71 3.96
C PHE A 517 27.55 -20.68 4.82
N LEU A 518 26.57 -19.84 4.46
CA LEU A 518 25.28 -19.74 5.14
C LEU A 518 24.46 -21.04 5.01
N GLN A 519 24.52 -21.69 3.84
CA GLN A 519 23.79 -22.93 3.56
C GLN A 519 24.30 -24.11 4.39
N ARG A 520 25.62 -24.24 4.56
CA ARG A 520 26.25 -25.38 5.27
C ARG A 520 26.23 -25.24 6.79
N HIS A 521 26.37 -24.02 7.30
CA HIS A 521 26.61 -23.78 8.72
C HIS A 521 25.35 -23.40 9.50
N ASP A 522 24.15 -23.48 8.92
CA ASP A 522 22.90 -23.15 9.62
C ASP A 522 22.63 -24.03 10.85
N SER A 523 23.11 -25.28 10.86
CA SER A 523 22.93 -26.21 11.98
C SER A 523 23.59 -25.76 13.28
N VAL A 524 24.56 -24.84 13.22
CA VAL A 524 25.22 -24.25 14.40
C VAL A 524 24.67 -22.87 14.76
N TYR A 525 23.62 -22.41 14.10
CA TYR A 525 22.98 -21.14 14.43
C TYR A 525 22.50 -21.11 15.90
N PRO A 526 22.69 -19.98 16.62
CA PRO A 526 23.23 -18.71 16.18
C PRO A 526 24.76 -18.62 16.36
N LYS A 527 25.45 -18.08 15.36
CA LYS A 527 26.88 -17.72 15.39
C LYS A 527 27.10 -16.33 14.83
N ARG A 528 28.06 -15.60 15.37
CA ARG A 528 28.37 -14.23 14.96
C ARG A 528 28.72 -14.16 13.48
N GLU A 529 29.47 -15.13 13.01
CA GLU A 529 29.98 -15.27 11.65
C GLU A 529 28.85 -15.50 10.64
N LEU A 530 27.75 -16.18 11.02
CA LEU A 530 26.57 -16.34 10.16
C LEU A 530 25.86 -15.00 9.94
N TYR A 531 25.75 -14.17 10.97
CA TYR A 531 25.16 -12.83 10.84
C TYR A 531 26.05 -11.91 9.99
N GLU A 532 27.36 -11.94 10.21
CA GLU A 532 28.33 -11.20 9.40
C GLU A 532 28.31 -11.66 7.94
N ALA A 533 28.23 -12.97 7.69
CA ALA A 533 28.12 -13.54 6.35
C ALA A 533 26.84 -13.07 5.63
N TRP A 534 25.68 -13.07 6.31
CA TRP A 534 24.45 -12.53 5.72
C TRP A 534 24.57 -11.03 5.43
N ALA A 535 25.16 -10.24 6.32
CA ALA A 535 25.38 -8.81 6.09
C ALA A 535 26.25 -8.54 4.84
N LEU A 536 27.25 -9.38 4.60
CA LEU A 536 28.09 -9.34 3.39
C LEU A 536 27.37 -9.87 2.14
N TYR A 537 26.46 -10.84 2.30
CA TYR A 537 25.74 -11.47 1.20
C TYR A 537 24.56 -10.63 0.71
N ARG A 538 23.90 -9.93 1.63
CA ARG A 538 22.67 -9.15 1.40
C ARG A 538 22.74 -8.21 0.19
N PRO A 539 23.81 -7.43 -0.05
CA PRO A 539 23.93 -6.62 -1.27
C PRO A 539 23.74 -7.42 -2.56
N PHE A 540 24.36 -8.61 -2.67
CA PHE A 540 24.32 -9.43 -3.89
C PHE A 540 22.93 -9.98 -4.27
N VAL A 541 21.99 -10.01 -3.32
CA VAL A 541 20.59 -10.40 -3.55
C VAL A 541 19.65 -9.20 -3.71
N THR A 542 20.17 -8.00 -3.43
CA THR A 542 19.46 -6.73 -3.64
C THR A 542 19.92 -5.94 -4.85
N ASP A 543 21.08 -6.25 -5.42
CA ASP A 543 21.68 -5.49 -6.54
C ASP A 543 20.84 -5.48 -7.82
N ASP A 544 19.99 -6.50 -8.01
CA ASP A 544 19.10 -6.65 -9.17
C ASP A 544 17.66 -6.16 -8.91
N LEU A 545 17.41 -5.54 -7.75
CA LEU A 545 16.08 -5.11 -7.33
C LEU A 545 15.66 -3.75 -7.87
#